data_AF-A0A120GP63-F1
#
_entry.id   AF-A0A120GP63-F1
#
_cell.length_a   1.000
_cell.length_b   1.000
_cell.length_c   1.000
_cell.angle_alpha   90.00
_cell.angle_beta   90.00
_cell.angle_gamma   90.00
#
_symmetry.space_group_name_H-M   'P 1'
#
loop_
_entity.id
_entity.type
_entity.pdbx_description
1 polymer ?
#
loop_
_entity_poly.entity_id
_entity_poly.type
_entity_poly.pdbx_seq_one_letter_code
_entity_poly.pdbx_strand_id
1 'polypeptide(L)'
;MFKAKLSSRAWIVVFIISSIFFPGFMAEAADRVHTVAANETVESIARTYHISPAQLMNANGLPDNKLYAGQKVKIIQTASTPAAYQWSERGKRIADYAKTFVGFKKMAGEETPANGFDSSGLIHWVLSRQNISIDRLTVDGFYKQGMDTAAPKAGDLIFFLEKASSKVVTAGIYLGKNQFVHSGYGAETVQVRSSTENYFGKYKMAYKTYTPKGEHIVQSGETLKGIAEKYGISMNAIKNRNALPAAGLIQGQYLQIYSSPLFPFYVNQEAAYDKAEAVIKYAYTFRGFTYAFGEDDPTLGMDCSGFIYWVMKEQGLSVKRGSAEEYFSLLPKIENPKAGDLVFFRDTGARRGVTHVGIYLGGGRFLHTTEKPGVHISSLSSGYFAEKFESFGQAEDLMN
;
A
#
# COMPACT_ATOMS: atom_id res chain seq x y z
N MET A 1 -52.44 89.39 -19.17
CA MET A 1 -52.27 88.72 -20.48
C MET A 1 -51.03 87.82 -20.40
N PHE A 2 -51.20 86.52 -20.70
CA PHE A 2 -50.19 85.47 -21.00
C PHE A 2 -49.18 85.06 -19.89
N LYS A 3 -49.31 83.89 -19.24
CA LYS A 3 -49.05 82.47 -19.63
C LYS A 3 -47.56 82.05 -19.65
N ALA A 4 -47.21 81.20 -18.67
CA ALA A 4 -46.45 79.92 -18.73
C ALA A 4 -45.15 79.76 -19.55
N LYS A 5 -44.11 79.16 -18.94
CA LYS A 5 -43.66 77.75 -19.18
C LYS A 5 -42.37 77.38 -18.43
N LEU A 6 -42.34 76.16 -17.89
CA LEU A 6 -41.14 75.41 -17.47
C LEU A 6 -40.19 75.15 -18.65
N SER A 7 -38.88 75.07 -18.38
CA SER A 7 -38.05 73.98 -18.92
C SER A 7 -36.78 73.74 -18.09
N SER A 8 -36.45 72.46 -17.99
CA SER A 8 -35.39 71.77 -17.26
C SER A 8 -33.98 71.96 -17.83
N ARG A 9 -32.97 72.10 -16.96
CA ARG A 9 -31.58 71.74 -17.29
C ARG A 9 -30.90 71.02 -16.13
N ALA A 10 -30.46 69.80 -16.44
CA ALA A 10 -29.80 68.84 -15.56
C ALA A 10 -28.35 69.25 -15.28
N TRP A 11 -27.91 69.07 -14.04
CA TRP A 11 -26.50 69.09 -13.65
C TRP A 11 -25.93 67.69 -13.77
N ILE A 12 -24.93 67.51 -14.63
CA ILE A 12 -24.13 66.29 -14.72
C ILE A 12 -23.08 66.34 -13.59
N VAL A 13 -23.22 65.47 -12.59
CA VAL A 13 -22.18 65.19 -11.59
C VAL A 13 -21.50 63.90 -11.99
N VAL A 14 -20.22 63.98 -12.37
CA VAL A 14 -19.38 62.81 -12.66
C VAL A 14 -18.85 62.26 -11.33
N PHE A 15 -19.35 61.09 -10.91
CA PHE A 15 -18.73 60.31 -9.83
C PHE A 15 -17.59 59.47 -10.40
N ILE A 16 -16.35 59.81 -10.05
CA ILE A 16 -15.20 58.93 -10.23
C ILE A 16 -15.28 57.87 -9.12
N ILE A 17 -15.68 56.65 -9.46
CA ILE A 17 -15.59 55.51 -8.55
C ILE A 17 -14.13 55.06 -8.55
N SER A 18 -13.36 55.44 -7.52
CA SER A 18 -12.09 54.81 -7.23
C SER A 18 -12.35 53.38 -6.75
N SER A 19 -12.02 52.39 -7.57
CA SER A 19 -12.11 50.98 -7.20
C SER A 19 -11.03 50.66 -6.16
N ILE A 20 -11.40 50.69 -4.87
CA ILE A 20 -10.56 50.13 -3.81
C ILE A 20 -10.56 48.62 -4.01
N PHE A 21 -9.43 48.09 -4.47
CA PHE A 21 -9.20 46.67 -4.66
C PHE A 21 -9.03 46.02 -3.28
N PHE A 22 -10.12 45.49 -2.71
CA PHE A 22 -10.00 44.54 -1.62
C PHE A 22 -9.56 43.21 -2.22
N PRO A 23 -8.36 42.67 -1.89
CA PRO A 23 -8.03 41.31 -2.27
C PRO A 23 -9.04 40.41 -1.55
N GLY A 24 -9.96 39.84 -2.33
CA GLY A 24 -10.92 38.90 -1.84
C GLY A 24 -10.19 37.74 -1.19
N PHE A 25 -10.46 37.50 0.09
CA PHE A 25 -10.35 36.16 0.64
C PHE A 25 -11.27 35.27 -0.20
N MET A 26 -10.70 34.57 -1.18
CA MET A 26 -11.36 33.43 -1.80
C MET A 26 -11.52 32.39 -0.70
N ALA A 27 -12.72 32.30 -0.15
CA ALA A 27 -13.09 31.16 0.68
C ALA A 27 -12.92 29.90 -0.19
N GLU A 28 -12.03 29.01 0.23
CA GLU A 28 -11.92 27.68 -0.36
C GLU A 28 -13.29 27.01 -0.24
N ALA A 29 -14.01 26.85 -1.36
CA ALA A 29 -15.32 26.24 -1.36
C ALA A 29 -15.18 24.83 -0.79
N ALA A 30 -15.85 24.54 0.33
CA ALA A 30 -15.78 23.23 0.95
C ALA A 30 -16.14 22.15 -0.07
N ASP A 31 -15.25 21.16 -0.23
CA ASP A 31 -15.44 20.04 -1.15
C ASP A 31 -16.84 19.44 -0.95
N ARG A 32 -17.66 19.43 -2.02
CA ARG A 32 -19.00 18.84 -1.96
C ARG A 32 -18.85 17.33 -1.74
N VAL A 33 -19.48 16.79 -0.71
CA VAL A 33 -19.48 15.34 -0.43
C VAL A 33 -20.82 14.74 -0.83
N HIS A 34 -20.77 13.62 -1.55
CA HIS A 34 -21.92 12.79 -1.89
C HIS A 34 -21.87 11.48 -1.11
N THR A 35 -22.99 11.10 -0.49
CA THR A 35 -23.13 9.81 0.20
C THR A 35 -23.78 8.82 -0.77
N VAL A 36 -23.05 7.77 -1.13
CA VAL A 36 -23.47 6.74 -2.06
C VAL A 36 -24.73 6.03 -1.53
N ALA A 37 -25.78 6.03 -2.34
CA ALA A 37 -27.01 5.27 -2.12
C ALA A 37 -26.87 3.82 -2.60
N ALA A 38 -27.84 2.98 -2.24
CA ALA A 38 -27.86 1.60 -2.71
C ALA A 38 -27.91 1.55 -4.25
N ASN A 39 -27.06 0.70 -4.84
CA ASN A 39 -26.93 0.47 -6.29
C ASN A 39 -26.42 1.66 -7.13
N GLU A 40 -25.95 2.75 -6.52
CA GLU A 40 -25.24 3.78 -7.28
C GLU A 40 -23.88 3.28 -7.76
N THR A 41 -23.48 3.74 -8.95
CA THR A 41 -22.19 3.43 -9.55
C THR A 41 -21.37 4.70 -9.73
N VAL A 42 -20.07 4.54 -10.00
CA VAL A 42 -19.20 5.67 -10.34
C VAL A 42 -19.78 6.45 -11.53
N GLU A 43 -20.31 5.75 -12.54
CA GLU A 43 -20.90 6.34 -13.73
C GLU A 43 -22.18 7.11 -13.43
N SER A 44 -23.08 6.58 -12.58
CA SER A 44 -24.32 7.28 -12.24
C SER A 44 -24.05 8.56 -11.46
N ILE A 45 -23.14 8.52 -10.48
CA ILE A 45 -22.77 9.69 -9.68
C ILE A 45 -22.04 10.73 -10.54
N ALA A 46 -21.08 10.29 -11.36
CA ALA A 46 -20.35 11.18 -12.26
C ALA A 46 -21.29 11.91 -13.23
N ARG A 47 -22.28 11.21 -13.79
CA ARG A 47 -23.34 11.79 -14.64
C ARG A 47 -24.17 12.83 -13.88
N THR A 48 -24.61 12.52 -12.66
CA THR A 48 -25.38 13.44 -11.80
C THR A 48 -24.65 14.75 -11.53
N TYR A 49 -23.32 14.70 -11.38
CA TYR A 49 -22.51 15.88 -11.07
C TYR A 49 -21.79 16.49 -12.27
N HIS A 50 -22.04 16.00 -13.48
CA HIS A 50 -21.39 16.46 -14.72
C HIS A 50 -19.85 16.45 -14.64
N ILE A 51 -19.29 15.40 -14.03
CA ILE A 51 -17.85 15.12 -14.00
C ILE A 51 -17.58 13.79 -14.71
N SER A 52 -16.33 13.52 -15.08
CA SER A 52 -15.95 12.20 -15.60
C SER A 52 -15.84 11.16 -14.48
N PRO A 53 -16.08 9.87 -14.77
CA PRO A 53 -15.79 8.77 -13.84
C PRO A 53 -14.36 8.82 -13.29
N ALA A 54 -13.37 9.11 -14.16
CA ALA A 54 -11.97 9.21 -13.77
C ALA A 54 -11.73 10.35 -12.76
N GLN A 55 -12.37 11.51 -12.91
CA GLN A 55 -12.28 12.59 -11.93
C GLN A 55 -12.83 12.16 -10.57
N LEU A 56 -14.00 11.52 -10.54
CA LEU A 56 -14.60 11.02 -9.30
C LEU A 56 -13.69 9.99 -8.61
N MET A 57 -13.15 9.03 -9.37
CA MET A 57 -12.25 8.01 -8.85
C MET A 57 -10.94 8.61 -8.32
N ASN A 58 -10.32 9.52 -9.07
CA ASN A 58 -9.05 10.13 -8.68
C ASN A 58 -9.19 11.02 -7.44
N ALA A 59 -10.28 11.79 -7.32
CA ALA A 59 -10.56 12.64 -6.16
C ALA A 59 -10.72 11.87 -4.84
N ASN A 60 -11.05 10.58 -4.94
CA ASN A 60 -11.41 9.72 -3.82
C ASN A 60 -10.48 8.52 -3.64
N GLY A 61 -9.41 8.43 -4.45
CA GLY A 61 -8.50 7.29 -4.42
C GLY A 61 -9.16 5.94 -4.76
N LEU A 62 -10.32 5.92 -5.43
CA LEU A 62 -11.06 4.69 -5.70
C LEU A 62 -10.20 3.73 -6.55
N PRO A 63 -10.01 2.48 -6.12
CA PRO A 63 -9.16 1.54 -6.85
C PRO A 63 -9.85 0.94 -8.08
N ASP A 64 -11.19 0.86 -8.07
CA ASP A 64 -12.03 0.38 -9.15
C ASP A 64 -13.43 1.04 -9.07
N ASN A 65 -14.36 0.63 -9.93
CA ASN A 65 -15.69 1.22 -10.02
C ASN A 65 -16.64 0.76 -8.91
N LYS A 66 -16.18 -0.06 -7.95
CA LYS A 66 -17.03 -0.60 -6.89
C LYS A 66 -17.25 0.43 -5.79
N LEU A 67 -18.52 0.74 -5.56
CA LEU A 67 -18.98 1.62 -4.49
C LEU A 67 -19.85 0.87 -3.49
N TYR A 68 -19.97 1.43 -2.29
CA TYR A 68 -20.73 0.84 -1.19
C TYR A 68 -21.74 1.85 -0.64
N ALA A 69 -22.96 1.40 -0.35
CA ALA A 69 -23.96 2.26 0.27
C ALA A 69 -23.43 2.86 1.58
N GLY A 70 -23.62 4.17 1.76
CA GLY A 70 -23.07 4.95 2.88
C GLY A 70 -21.66 5.49 2.67
N GLN A 71 -20.94 5.05 1.62
CA GLN A 71 -19.61 5.56 1.28
C GLN A 71 -19.68 7.03 0.90
N LYS A 72 -18.75 7.84 1.41
CA LYS A 72 -18.72 9.28 1.19
C LYS A 72 -17.64 9.63 0.17
N VAL A 73 -18.07 10.15 -0.99
CA VAL A 73 -17.17 10.54 -2.08
C VAL A 73 -17.17 12.06 -2.27
N LYS A 74 -15.99 12.65 -2.36
CA LYS A 74 -15.76 14.05 -2.73
C LYS A 74 -16.08 14.27 -4.21
N ILE A 75 -16.81 15.34 -4.50
CA ILE A 75 -17.17 15.78 -5.85
C ILE A 75 -16.36 17.04 -6.15
N ILE A 76 -15.34 16.90 -7.01
CA ILE A 76 -14.48 17.99 -7.44
C ILE A 76 -14.86 18.38 -8.86
N GLN A 77 -15.40 19.59 -9.04
CA GLN A 77 -15.86 20.09 -10.35
C GLN A 77 -14.72 20.66 -11.21
N THR A 78 -13.60 21.05 -10.60
CA THR A 78 -12.44 21.51 -11.35
C THR A 78 -11.82 20.36 -12.13
N ALA A 79 -11.51 20.58 -13.41
CA ALA A 79 -10.81 19.62 -14.24
C ALA A 79 -9.48 19.24 -13.57
N SER A 80 -9.31 17.96 -13.23
CA SER A 80 -8.01 17.47 -12.77
C SER A 80 -7.14 17.20 -13.99
N THR A 81 -6.04 17.94 -14.11
CA THR A 81 -4.96 17.51 -15.02
C THR A 81 -4.39 16.23 -14.44
N PRO A 82 -4.24 15.14 -15.23
CA PRO A 82 -3.50 13.98 -14.76
C PRO A 82 -2.07 14.43 -14.46
N ALA A 83 -1.75 14.63 -13.18
CA ALA A 83 -0.37 14.81 -12.80
C ALA A 83 0.37 13.54 -13.23
N ALA A 84 1.50 13.70 -13.92
CA ALA A 84 2.40 12.58 -14.21
C ALA A 84 2.57 11.78 -12.92
N TYR A 85 2.31 10.47 -12.97
CA TYR A 85 2.26 9.58 -11.80
C TYR A 85 3.41 9.89 -10.84
N GLN A 86 3.13 10.67 -9.80
CA GLN A 86 4.08 10.96 -8.76
C GLN A 86 3.82 9.97 -7.67
N TRP A 87 4.86 9.26 -7.23
CA TRP A 87 4.77 8.28 -6.18
C TRP A 87 4.05 8.79 -4.89
N SER A 88 4.14 10.09 -4.59
CA SER A 88 3.37 10.75 -3.52
C SER A 88 1.86 10.53 -3.63
N GLU A 89 1.35 10.24 -4.82
CA GLU A 89 -0.06 9.99 -5.08
C GLU A 89 -0.53 8.62 -4.58
N ARG A 90 0.30 7.56 -4.52
CA ARG A 90 -0.19 6.24 -4.06
C ARG A 90 -0.62 6.29 -2.60
N GLY A 91 0.23 6.82 -1.73
CA GLY A 91 -0.07 7.03 -0.32
C GLY A 91 -1.29 7.96 -0.12
N LYS A 92 -1.37 9.02 -0.92
CA LYS A 92 -2.53 9.93 -0.91
C LYS A 92 -3.82 9.22 -1.33
N ARG A 93 -3.80 8.38 -2.37
CA ARG A 93 -4.97 7.58 -2.79
C ARG A 93 -5.41 6.60 -1.71
N ILE A 94 -4.47 5.95 -1.02
CA ILE A 94 -4.76 5.09 0.13
C ILE A 94 -5.49 5.88 1.23
N ALA A 95 -4.93 7.04 1.59
CA ALA A 95 -5.51 7.94 2.59
C ALA A 95 -6.90 8.46 2.17
N ASP A 96 -7.05 8.93 0.93
CA ASP A 96 -8.32 9.41 0.39
C ASP A 96 -9.37 8.29 0.35
N TYR A 97 -9.00 7.08 -0.08
CA TYR A 97 -9.88 5.93 -0.09
C TYR A 97 -10.34 5.56 1.32
N ALA A 98 -9.42 5.55 2.30
CA ALA A 98 -9.77 5.32 3.70
C ALA A 98 -10.81 6.33 4.21
N LYS A 99 -10.67 7.62 3.86
CA LYS A 99 -11.62 8.67 4.28
C LYS A 99 -13.03 8.44 3.74
N THR A 100 -13.19 7.74 2.61
CA THR A 100 -14.52 7.45 2.06
C THR A 100 -15.38 6.55 2.95
N PHE A 101 -14.74 5.80 3.85
CA PHE A 101 -15.44 4.93 4.81
C PHE A 101 -15.82 5.63 6.13
N VAL A 102 -15.56 6.93 6.28
CA VAL A 102 -15.95 7.67 7.49
C VAL A 102 -17.47 7.63 7.69
N GLY A 103 -17.90 7.10 8.84
CA GLY A 103 -19.29 6.85 9.19
C GLY A 103 -19.71 5.38 9.13
N PHE A 104 -18.88 4.49 8.57
CA PHE A 104 -19.16 3.04 8.58
C PHE A 104 -19.09 2.50 9.99
N LYS A 105 -19.95 1.52 10.31
CA LYS A 105 -20.04 0.94 11.65
C LYS A 105 -18.73 0.27 12.05
N LYS A 106 -18.34 0.43 13.32
CA LYS A 106 -17.30 -0.39 13.91
C LYS A 106 -17.85 -1.77 14.29
N MET A 107 -17.20 -2.84 13.84
CA MET A 107 -17.55 -4.21 14.19
C MET A 107 -16.28 -5.04 14.39
N ALA A 108 -16.15 -5.71 15.54
CA ALA A 108 -14.96 -6.48 15.89
C ALA A 108 -14.79 -7.70 14.97
N GLY A 109 -13.57 -7.91 14.46
CA GLY A 109 -13.26 -9.00 13.52
C GLY A 109 -13.66 -8.71 12.08
N GLU A 110 -14.60 -7.80 11.85
CA GLU A 110 -15.11 -7.46 10.52
C GLU A 110 -14.14 -6.57 9.74
N GLU A 111 -14.19 -6.74 8.42
CA GLU A 111 -13.27 -6.10 7.47
C GLU A 111 -13.93 -5.65 6.17
N THR A 112 -15.26 -5.60 6.11
CA THR A 112 -15.97 -5.29 4.87
C THR A 112 -16.88 -4.08 5.04
N PRO A 113 -17.08 -3.27 3.99
CA PRO A 113 -18.02 -2.15 4.04
C PRO A 113 -19.44 -2.58 4.44
N ALA A 114 -19.87 -3.79 4.05
CA ALA A 114 -21.22 -4.28 4.33
C ALA A 114 -21.44 -4.59 5.82
N ASN A 115 -20.44 -5.18 6.48
CA ASN A 115 -20.55 -5.58 7.88
C ASN A 115 -19.99 -4.53 8.84
N GLY A 116 -19.12 -3.64 8.36
CA GLY A 116 -18.37 -2.69 9.17
C GLY A 116 -16.90 -3.09 9.32
N PHE A 117 -16.17 -2.31 10.11
CA PHE A 117 -14.72 -2.45 10.24
C PHE A 117 -14.27 -2.40 11.69
N ASP A 118 -13.37 -3.28 12.10
CA ASP A 118 -12.42 -2.93 13.17
C ASP A 118 -11.19 -2.21 12.60
N SER A 119 -10.24 -1.81 13.46
CA SER A 119 -9.03 -1.09 13.02
C SER A 119 -8.21 -1.89 12.02
N SER A 120 -8.04 -3.18 12.28
CA SER A 120 -7.24 -4.07 11.46
C SER A 120 -7.95 -4.45 10.16
N GLY A 121 -9.27 -4.62 10.20
CA GLY A 121 -10.12 -4.87 9.04
C GLY A 121 -10.15 -3.67 8.10
N LEU A 122 -10.27 -2.44 8.63
CA LEU A 122 -10.18 -1.23 7.79
C LEU A 122 -8.82 -1.11 7.10
N ILE A 123 -7.73 -1.36 7.84
CA ILE A 123 -6.36 -1.34 7.30
C ILE A 123 -6.23 -2.39 6.18
N HIS A 124 -6.59 -3.64 6.47
CA HIS A 124 -6.50 -4.73 5.50
C HIS A 124 -7.31 -4.42 4.24
N TRP A 125 -8.56 -3.98 4.40
CA TRP A 125 -9.46 -3.64 3.30
C TRP A 125 -8.89 -2.54 2.42
N VAL A 126 -8.48 -1.42 3.02
CA VAL A 126 -7.99 -0.27 2.25
C VAL A 126 -6.71 -0.61 1.50
N LEU A 127 -5.75 -1.28 2.17
CA LEU A 127 -4.46 -1.60 1.56
C LEU A 127 -4.60 -2.68 0.46
N SER A 128 -5.32 -3.77 0.71
CA SER A 128 -5.51 -4.85 -0.27
C SER A 128 -6.18 -4.36 -1.55
N ARG A 129 -7.18 -3.49 -1.43
CA ARG A 129 -7.87 -2.88 -2.58
C ARG A 129 -6.98 -1.91 -3.35
N GLN A 130 -5.86 -1.45 -2.79
CA GLN A 130 -4.85 -0.62 -3.45
C GLN A 130 -3.69 -1.45 -4.01
N ASN A 131 -3.93 -2.75 -4.28
CA ASN A 131 -2.96 -3.72 -4.77
C ASN A 131 -1.71 -3.81 -3.89
N ILE A 132 -1.90 -3.76 -2.57
CA ILE A 132 -0.85 -4.06 -1.60
C ILE A 132 -1.10 -5.48 -1.11
N SER A 133 -0.20 -6.39 -1.47
CA SER A 133 -0.29 -7.81 -1.09
C SER A 133 0.16 -7.98 0.36
N ILE A 134 -0.82 -8.17 1.24
CA ILE A 134 -0.64 -8.32 2.68
C ILE A 134 -1.59 -9.39 3.21
N ASP A 135 -1.17 -10.04 4.29
CA ASP A 135 -2.01 -10.91 5.09
C ASP A 135 -3.16 -10.16 5.77
N ARG A 136 -4.24 -10.90 6.07
CA ARG A 136 -5.22 -10.46 7.07
C ARG A 136 -4.63 -10.65 8.47
N LEU A 137 -4.25 -9.54 9.10
CA LEU A 137 -3.59 -9.53 10.41
C LEU A 137 -4.36 -8.73 11.44
N THR A 138 -4.03 -8.92 12.72
CA THR A 138 -4.40 -7.99 13.79
C THR A 138 -3.58 -6.69 13.68
N VAL A 139 -3.92 -5.67 14.46
CA VAL A 139 -3.10 -4.43 14.53
C VAL A 139 -1.66 -4.71 14.97
N ASP A 140 -1.44 -5.68 15.86
CA ASP A 140 -0.10 -6.10 16.27
C ASP A 140 0.66 -6.79 15.13
N GLY A 141 -0.04 -7.63 14.35
CA GLY A 141 0.55 -8.25 13.16
C GLY A 141 0.99 -7.23 12.12
N PHE A 142 0.15 -6.22 11.81
CA PHE A 142 0.55 -5.13 10.91
C PHE A 142 1.73 -4.33 11.46
N TYR A 143 1.79 -4.09 12.77
CA TYR A 143 2.94 -3.42 13.38
C TYR A 143 4.24 -4.22 13.20
N LYS A 144 4.19 -5.53 13.41
CA LYS A 144 5.36 -6.42 13.28
C LYS A 144 5.82 -6.57 11.84
N GLN A 145 4.87 -6.72 10.91
CA GLN A 145 5.15 -6.92 9.49
C GLN A 145 5.66 -5.63 8.81
N GLY A 146 5.08 -4.48 9.11
CA GLY A 146 5.34 -3.22 8.40
C GLY A 146 6.77 -2.67 8.55
N MET A 147 7.18 -1.83 7.59
CA MET A 147 8.49 -1.16 7.56
C MET A 147 8.50 0.09 8.44
N ASP A 148 9.45 0.24 9.34
CA ASP A 148 9.60 1.45 10.15
C ASP A 148 9.84 2.70 9.30
N THR A 149 9.17 3.80 9.65
CA THR A 149 9.40 5.11 9.03
C THR A 149 9.40 6.23 10.07
N ALA A 150 10.42 7.08 10.03
CA ALA A 150 10.51 8.29 10.86
C ALA A 150 9.84 9.51 10.21
N ALA A 151 9.51 9.43 8.91
CA ALA A 151 8.92 10.50 8.13
C ALA A 151 7.61 10.02 7.50
N PRO A 152 6.54 9.82 8.30
CA PRO A 152 5.29 9.26 7.82
C PRO A 152 4.62 10.19 6.81
N LYS A 153 4.01 9.58 5.80
CA LYS A 153 3.25 10.25 4.74
C LYS A 153 1.82 9.74 4.73
N ALA A 154 0.93 10.50 4.10
CA ALA A 154 -0.43 10.03 3.88
C ALA A 154 -0.41 8.62 3.28
N GLY A 155 -1.23 7.72 3.82
CA GLY A 155 -1.28 6.31 3.45
C GLY A 155 -0.41 5.37 4.29
N ASP A 156 0.57 5.88 5.04
CA ASP A 156 1.28 5.10 6.04
C ASP A 156 0.36 4.74 7.22
N LEU A 157 0.76 3.76 8.01
CA LEU A 157 0.01 3.34 9.20
C LEU A 157 0.58 4.00 10.44
N ILE A 158 -0.31 4.52 11.30
CA ILE A 158 0.01 5.00 12.64
C ILE A 158 -0.45 3.97 13.67
N PHE A 159 0.40 3.69 14.66
CA PHE A 159 0.15 2.75 15.76
C PHE A 159 0.26 3.46 17.10
N PHE A 160 -0.60 3.06 18.03
CA PHE A 160 -0.58 3.52 19.42
C PHE A 160 -0.27 2.33 20.33
N LEU A 161 0.83 2.45 21.07
CA LEU A 161 1.37 1.39 21.90
C LEU A 161 1.32 1.80 23.38
N GLU A 162 1.05 0.84 24.26
CA GLU A 162 1.23 1.03 25.69
C GLU A 162 2.70 1.35 26.01
N LYS A 163 2.95 2.38 26.83
CA LYS A 163 4.31 2.83 27.14
C LYS A 163 5.15 1.77 27.86
N ALA A 164 4.53 0.98 28.73
CA ALA A 164 5.23 -0.02 29.55
C ALA A 164 5.47 -1.34 28.81
N SER A 165 4.47 -1.86 28.11
CA SER A 165 4.51 -3.19 27.49
C SER A 165 4.90 -3.16 26.01
N SER A 166 4.86 -1.99 25.36
CA SER A 166 4.90 -1.86 23.89
C SER A 166 3.82 -2.69 23.17
N LYS A 167 2.74 -3.07 23.85
CA LYS A 167 1.59 -3.73 23.22
C LYS A 167 0.86 -2.73 22.34
N VAL A 168 0.55 -3.14 21.10
CA VAL A 168 -0.25 -2.35 20.18
C VAL A 168 -1.71 -2.33 20.65
N VAL A 169 -2.23 -1.13 20.90
CA VAL A 169 -3.61 -0.90 21.37
C VAL A 169 -4.55 -0.70 20.19
N THR A 170 -4.14 0.14 19.25
CA THR A 170 -4.91 0.42 18.04
C THR A 170 -4.02 1.01 16.96
N ALA A 171 -4.56 1.08 15.75
CA ALA A 171 -3.88 1.60 14.58
C ALA A 171 -4.87 2.31 13.65
N GLY A 172 -4.33 3.09 12.73
CA GLY A 172 -5.11 3.74 11.69
C GLY A 172 -4.26 4.12 10.48
N ILE A 173 -4.92 4.66 9.47
CA ILE A 173 -4.28 5.09 8.22
C ILE A 173 -4.01 6.59 8.33
N TYR A 174 -2.74 6.97 8.30
CA TYR A 174 -2.28 8.34 8.45
C TYR A 174 -2.70 9.19 7.25
N LEU A 175 -3.19 10.40 7.52
CA LEU A 175 -3.63 11.37 6.52
C LEU A 175 -2.63 12.52 6.32
N GLY A 176 -1.57 12.57 7.12
CA GLY A 176 -0.72 13.75 7.25
C GLY A 176 -1.23 14.70 8.35
N LYS A 177 -0.40 15.68 8.72
CA LYS A 177 -0.74 16.75 9.68
C LYS A 177 -1.35 16.22 10.98
N ASN A 178 -0.81 15.12 11.50
CA ASN A 178 -1.26 14.44 12.74
C ASN A 178 -2.68 13.85 12.67
N GLN A 179 -3.31 13.77 11.49
CA GLN A 179 -4.62 13.18 11.32
C GLN A 179 -4.54 11.74 10.81
N PHE A 180 -5.53 10.93 11.15
CA PHE A 180 -5.63 9.54 10.69
C PHE A 180 -7.07 9.04 10.67
N VAL A 181 -7.36 8.10 9.78
CA VAL A 181 -8.65 7.36 9.74
C VAL A 181 -8.53 6.14 10.63
N HIS A 182 -9.55 5.93 11.48
CA HIS A 182 -9.51 4.96 12.55
C HIS A 182 -10.89 4.36 12.85
N SER A 183 -10.91 3.06 13.14
CA SER A 183 -12.10 2.30 13.58
C SER A 183 -11.79 1.47 14.84
N GLY A 184 -11.14 2.07 15.83
CA GLY A 184 -10.64 1.37 17.02
C GLY A 184 -11.24 1.89 18.31
N TYR A 185 -10.43 1.97 19.37
CA TYR A 185 -10.94 2.16 20.73
C TYR A 185 -11.62 3.53 20.90
N GLY A 186 -12.83 3.54 21.49
CA GLY A 186 -13.63 4.75 21.70
C GLY A 186 -14.33 5.31 20.45
N ALA A 187 -14.48 4.51 19.40
CA ALA A 187 -15.22 4.86 18.18
C ALA A 187 -16.41 3.91 17.99
N GLU A 188 -17.59 4.44 17.67
CA GLU A 188 -18.74 3.63 17.21
C GLU A 188 -18.75 3.46 15.68
N THR A 189 -18.05 4.35 14.98
CA THR A 189 -17.91 4.37 13.53
C THR A 189 -16.48 4.71 13.12
N VAL A 190 -16.14 4.41 11.87
CA VAL A 190 -14.92 4.90 11.23
C VAL A 190 -14.91 6.42 11.26
N GLN A 191 -13.83 7.02 11.73
CA GLN A 191 -13.73 8.47 11.92
C GLN A 191 -12.31 8.97 11.63
N VAL A 192 -12.21 10.27 11.32
CA VAL A 192 -10.93 10.98 11.30
C VAL A 192 -10.65 11.50 12.71
N ARG A 193 -9.47 11.22 13.24
CA ARG A 193 -9.01 11.67 14.55
C ARG A 193 -7.66 12.37 14.44
N SER A 194 -7.32 13.16 15.45
CA SER A 194 -5.99 13.75 15.58
C SER A 194 -5.16 12.98 16.62
N SER A 195 -3.91 12.67 16.28
CA SER A 195 -2.98 12.03 17.21
C SER A 195 -2.57 12.93 18.37
N THR A 196 -2.89 14.23 18.28
CA THR A 196 -2.67 15.22 19.35
C THR A 196 -3.79 15.29 20.38
N GLU A 197 -4.88 14.53 20.22
CA GLU A 197 -5.94 14.50 21.23
C GLU A 197 -5.43 13.88 22.55
N ASN A 198 -5.90 14.40 23.69
CA ASN A 198 -5.49 13.94 25.03
C ASN A 198 -5.60 12.42 25.20
N TYR A 199 -6.60 11.80 24.59
CA TYR A 199 -6.80 10.36 24.62
C TYR A 199 -5.58 9.58 24.08
N PHE A 200 -4.90 10.11 23.05
CA PHE A 200 -3.76 9.44 22.42
C PHE A 200 -2.42 9.79 23.09
N GLY A 201 -2.32 10.92 23.80
CA GLY A 201 -1.08 11.36 24.47
C GLY A 201 -0.54 10.41 25.55
N LYS A 202 -1.37 9.47 26.04
CA LYS A 202 -0.93 8.41 26.96
C LYS A 202 -0.19 7.25 26.29
N TYR A 203 -0.23 7.13 24.97
CA TYR A 203 0.42 6.04 24.23
C TYR A 203 1.73 6.50 23.57
N LYS A 204 2.62 5.53 23.31
CA LYS A 204 3.76 5.73 22.41
C LYS A 204 3.25 5.60 20.97
N MET A 205 3.63 6.54 20.10
CA MET A 205 3.30 6.47 18.68
C MET A 205 4.43 5.80 17.89
N ALA A 206 4.06 5.00 16.90
CA ALA A 206 4.98 4.46 15.91
C ALA A 206 4.32 4.50 14.52
N TYR A 207 5.13 4.51 13.48
CA TYR A 207 4.65 4.57 12.10
C TYR A 207 5.27 3.46 11.27
N LYS A 208 4.44 2.81 10.44
CA LYS A 208 4.89 1.81 9.47
C LYS A 208 4.44 2.17 8.07
N THR A 209 5.31 1.95 7.09
CA THR A 209 4.95 2.07 5.67
C THR A 209 4.79 0.70 5.03
N TYR A 210 3.86 0.61 4.08
CA TYR A 210 3.61 -0.55 3.20
C TYR A 210 3.80 -0.19 1.72
N THR A 211 4.17 1.06 1.47
CA THR A 211 4.41 1.62 0.15
C THR A 211 5.72 2.40 0.25
N PRO A 212 6.87 1.73 0.08
CA PRO A 212 8.17 2.39 0.12
C PRO A 212 8.36 3.28 -1.12
N LYS A 213 9.17 4.34 -1.02
CA LYS A 213 9.19 5.41 -2.04
C LYS A 213 9.63 4.95 -3.42
N GLY A 214 8.95 5.47 -4.45
CA GLY A 214 9.49 5.53 -5.80
C GLY A 214 9.51 4.20 -6.50
N GLU A 215 8.36 3.54 -6.56
CA GLU A 215 8.18 2.28 -7.27
C GLU A 215 7.32 2.50 -8.51
N HIS A 216 7.47 1.59 -9.47
CA HIS A 216 6.71 1.57 -10.70
C HIS A 216 6.28 0.14 -11.00
N ILE A 217 4.99 -0.05 -11.25
CA ILE A 217 4.42 -1.32 -11.69
C ILE A 217 4.52 -1.34 -13.21
N VAL A 218 5.23 -2.32 -13.76
CA VAL A 218 5.38 -2.50 -15.21
C VAL A 218 4.01 -2.72 -15.85
N GLN A 219 3.67 -1.88 -16.83
CA GLN A 219 2.47 -2.00 -17.64
C GLN A 219 2.72 -2.85 -18.89
N SER A 220 1.65 -3.30 -19.53
CA SER A 220 1.73 -4.06 -20.77
C SER A 220 2.48 -3.27 -21.85
N GLY A 221 3.50 -3.90 -22.45
CA GLY A 221 4.32 -3.30 -23.52
C GLY A 221 5.37 -2.29 -23.05
N GLU A 222 5.47 -1.97 -21.75
CA GLU A 222 6.55 -1.10 -21.26
C GLU A 222 7.91 -1.81 -21.37
N THR A 223 8.93 -1.03 -21.73
CA THR A 223 10.32 -1.49 -21.75
C THR A 223 11.11 -0.79 -20.66
N LEU A 224 12.20 -1.43 -20.20
CA LEU A 224 13.10 -0.83 -19.23
C LEU A 224 13.65 0.53 -19.69
N LYS A 225 13.90 0.68 -21.00
CA LYS A 225 14.33 1.95 -21.61
C LYS A 225 13.24 3.02 -21.49
N GLY A 226 12.01 2.71 -21.85
CA GLY A 226 10.90 3.67 -21.76
C GLY A 226 10.62 4.09 -20.32
N ILE A 227 10.73 3.17 -19.37
CA ILE A 227 10.60 3.45 -17.93
C ILE A 227 11.75 4.35 -17.44
N ALA A 228 12.99 4.04 -17.83
CA ALA A 228 14.17 4.85 -17.53
C ALA A 228 14.01 6.30 -18.02
N GLU A 229 13.59 6.49 -19.28
CA GLU A 229 13.32 7.80 -19.88
C GLU A 229 12.19 8.54 -19.15
N LYS A 230 11.07 7.86 -18.87
CA LYS A 230 9.92 8.41 -18.14
C LYS A 230 10.29 9.01 -16.78
N TYR A 231 11.22 8.36 -16.07
CA TYR A 231 11.61 8.78 -14.72
C TYR A 231 12.91 9.58 -14.66
N GLY A 232 13.56 9.81 -15.81
CA GLY A 232 14.82 10.56 -15.89
C GLY A 232 15.98 9.86 -15.17
N ILE A 233 16.04 8.53 -15.24
CA ILE A 233 17.07 7.70 -14.59
C ILE A 233 17.68 6.70 -15.57
N SER A 234 18.93 6.26 -15.35
CA SER A 234 19.56 5.26 -16.21
C SER A 234 18.95 3.87 -16.05
N MET A 235 18.90 3.09 -17.14
CA MET A 235 18.49 1.68 -17.12
C MET A 235 19.33 0.86 -16.14
N ASN A 236 20.65 1.12 -16.08
CA ASN A 236 21.56 0.41 -15.17
C ASN A 236 21.23 0.68 -13.71
N ALA A 237 20.81 1.91 -13.36
CA ALA A 237 20.37 2.19 -12.01
C ALA A 237 19.09 1.41 -11.64
N ILE A 238 18.13 1.29 -12.58
CA ILE A 238 16.93 0.46 -12.35
C ILE A 238 17.32 -1.02 -12.22
N LYS A 239 18.16 -1.56 -13.12
CA LYS A 239 18.63 -2.95 -13.06
C LYS A 239 19.30 -3.27 -11.73
N ASN A 240 20.30 -2.47 -11.34
CA ASN A 240 21.09 -2.71 -10.13
C ASN A 240 20.24 -2.60 -8.86
N ARG A 241 19.26 -1.68 -8.84
CA ARG A 241 18.36 -1.53 -7.68
C ARG A 241 17.42 -2.69 -7.51
N ASN A 242 16.99 -3.32 -8.60
CA ASN A 242 16.00 -4.40 -8.59
C ASN A 242 16.63 -5.78 -8.79
N ALA A 243 17.96 -5.86 -8.90
CA ALA A 243 18.70 -7.06 -9.27
C ALA A 243 18.12 -7.76 -10.51
N LEU A 244 17.73 -6.98 -11.53
CA LEU A 244 17.17 -7.57 -12.75
C LEU A 244 18.26 -8.36 -13.49
N PRO A 245 18.07 -9.67 -13.73
CA PRO A 245 19.07 -10.52 -14.37
C PRO A 245 19.23 -10.19 -15.86
N ALA A 246 18.15 -9.73 -16.48
CA ALA A 246 18.10 -9.30 -17.88
C ALA A 246 17.34 -7.98 -18.02
N ALA A 247 17.23 -7.48 -19.26
CA ALA A 247 16.41 -6.30 -19.56
C ALA A 247 14.91 -6.63 -19.75
N GLY A 248 14.54 -7.92 -19.78
CA GLY A 248 13.16 -8.37 -19.86
C GLY A 248 12.39 -7.94 -18.62
N LEU A 249 11.16 -7.45 -18.82
CA LEU A 249 10.25 -7.06 -17.76
C LEU A 249 8.97 -7.87 -17.90
N ILE A 250 8.36 -8.19 -16.77
CA ILE A 250 7.08 -8.90 -16.73
C ILE A 250 6.00 -7.89 -16.33
N GLN A 251 4.86 -7.90 -17.03
CA GLN A 251 3.71 -7.06 -16.67
C GLN A 251 3.31 -7.32 -15.21
N GLY A 252 3.09 -6.25 -14.45
CA GLY A 252 2.78 -6.31 -13.02
C GLY A 252 4.01 -6.29 -12.11
N GLN A 253 5.23 -6.48 -12.65
CA GLN A 253 6.46 -6.47 -11.87
C GLN A 253 6.70 -5.10 -11.23
N TYR A 254 7.06 -5.09 -9.94
CA TYR A 254 7.36 -3.88 -9.19
C TYR A 254 8.84 -3.52 -9.33
N LEU A 255 9.13 -2.35 -9.91
CA LEU A 255 10.47 -1.80 -10.05
C LEU A 255 10.67 -0.62 -9.11
N GLN A 256 11.74 -0.64 -8.32
CA GLN A 256 12.25 0.54 -7.64
C GLN A 256 12.93 1.50 -8.61
N ILE A 257 12.51 2.75 -8.55
CA ILE A 257 12.91 3.84 -9.43
C ILE A 257 13.75 4.89 -8.72
N TYR A 258 13.52 5.18 -7.43
CA TYR A 258 14.19 6.33 -6.78
C TYR A 258 14.99 6.00 -5.52
N SER A 259 14.53 5.11 -4.65
CA SER A 259 15.26 4.79 -3.41
C SER A 259 16.02 3.47 -3.50
N SER A 260 17.28 3.54 -3.04
CA SER A 260 17.94 2.44 -2.34
C SER A 260 18.01 2.87 -0.87
N PRO A 261 17.74 1.98 0.09
CA PRO A 261 17.51 0.55 -0.08
C PRO A 261 16.04 0.20 -0.31
N LEU A 262 15.84 -0.86 -1.10
CA LEU A 262 14.58 -1.59 -1.31
C LEU A 262 13.88 -1.95 0.01
N PHE A 263 14.69 -2.13 1.06
CA PHE A 263 14.27 -2.64 2.34
C PHE A 263 15.04 -1.99 3.48
N PRO A 264 14.39 -1.30 4.42
CA PRO A 264 15.02 -0.96 5.69
C PRO A 264 15.42 -2.21 6.49
N PHE A 265 14.88 -3.39 6.16
CA PHE A 265 15.18 -4.64 6.86
C PHE A 265 16.52 -5.27 6.45
N TYR A 266 16.91 -5.25 5.17
CA TYR A 266 18.10 -5.95 4.68
C TYR A 266 19.41 -5.21 4.99
N VAL A 267 19.36 -3.88 5.09
CA VAL A 267 20.54 -2.98 5.19
C VAL A 267 21.36 -3.20 6.45
N ASN A 268 20.79 -3.89 7.44
CA ASN A 268 21.41 -4.16 8.73
C ASN A 268 21.44 -5.66 9.04
N GLN A 269 21.40 -6.53 8.03
CA GLN A 269 21.38 -7.98 8.20
C GLN A 269 22.57 -8.60 7.48
N GLU A 270 23.14 -9.63 8.08
CA GLU A 270 24.16 -10.44 7.43
C GLU A 270 23.52 -11.25 6.29
N ALA A 271 24.19 -11.31 5.15
CA ALA A 271 23.79 -12.11 4.01
C ALA A 271 24.11 -13.60 4.26
N ALA A 272 23.22 -14.50 3.86
CA ALA A 272 23.46 -15.95 3.95
C ALA A 272 24.53 -16.44 2.95
N TYR A 273 24.63 -15.80 1.79
CA TYR A 273 25.56 -16.12 0.70
C TYR A 273 25.72 -14.89 -0.22
N ASP A 274 26.74 -14.89 -1.09
CA ASP A 274 27.14 -13.72 -1.91
C ASP A 274 25.99 -13.07 -2.71
N LYS A 275 25.08 -13.87 -3.27
CA LYS A 275 23.94 -13.39 -4.07
C LYS A 275 22.65 -13.22 -3.28
N ALA A 276 22.64 -13.39 -1.96
CA ALA A 276 21.41 -13.33 -1.16
C ALA A 276 20.68 -11.99 -1.29
N GLU A 277 21.42 -10.87 -1.30
CA GLU A 277 20.83 -9.54 -1.53
C GLU A 277 20.13 -9.48 -2.89
N ALA A 278 20.80 -9.95 -3.94
CA ALA A 278 20.30 -9.88 -5.30
C ALA A 278 19.04 -10.77 -5.46
N VAL A 279 19.05 -11.97 -4.87
CA VAL A 279 17.88 -12.85 -4.81
C VAL A 279 16.70 -12.17 -4.12
N ILE A 280 16.90 -11.58 -2.93
CA ILE A 280 15.83 -10.90 -2.20
C ILE A 280 15.29 -9.70 -2.99
N LYS A 281 16.17 -8.89 -3.58
CA LYS A 281 15.77 -7.72 -4.38
C LYS A 281 14.92 -8.14 -5.57
N TYR A 282 15.36 -9.14 -6.31
CA TYR A 282 14.65 -9.66 -7.46
C TYR A 282 13.32 -10.32 -7.06
N ALA A 283 13.33 -11.14 -6.02
CA ALA A 283 12.16 -11.80 -5.47
C ALA A 283 11.06 -10.80 -5.08
N TYR A 284 11.43 -9.66 -4.48
CA TYR A 284 10.46 -8.63 -4.09
C TYR A 284 9.77 -7.95 -5.27
N THR A 285 10.38 -7.93 -6.45
CA THR A 285 9.75 -7.37 -7.66
C THR A 285 8.49 -8.15 -8.06
N PHE A 286 8.37 -9.40 -7.60
CA PHE A 286 7.22 -10.28 -7.87
C PHE A 286 6.08 -10.15 -6.86
N ARG A 287 6.16 -9.26 -5.86
CA ARG A 287 5.08 -9.11 -4.89
C ARG A 287 3.73 -8.87 -5.58
N GLY A 288 2.70 -9.58 -5.15
CA GLY A 288 1.37 -9.59 -5.76
C GLY A 288 1.21 -10.45 -7.01
N PHE A 289 2.27 -11.11 -7.48
CA PHE A 289 2.14 -12.17 -8.48
C PHE A 289 1.38 -13.35 -7.90
N THR A 290 0.55 -13.98 -8.70
CA THR A 290 -0.39 -15.00 -8.26
C THR A 290 0.30 -16.29 -7.86
N TYR A 291 -0.34 -17.03 -6.97
CA TYR A 291 0.05 -18.39 -6.64
C TYR A 291 -0.61 -19.37 -7.60
N ALA A 292 0.14 -20.37 -8.04
CA ALA A 292 -0.36 -21.54 -8.76
C ALA A 292 0.40 -22.79 -8.31
N PHE A 293 -0.30 -23.82 -7.85
CA PHE A 293 0.31 -25.03 -7.31
C PHE A 293 1.09 -25.79 -8.38
N GLY A 294 2.34 -26.19 -8.08
CA GLY A 294 3.22 -26.91 -9.02
C GLY A 294 3.96 -26.00 -10.00
N GLU A 295 3.50 -24.77 -10.18
CA GLU A 295 4.06 -23.82 -11.15
C GLU A 295 5.28 -23.06 -10.60
N ASP A 296 6.16 -22.66 -11.51
CA ASP A 296 7.31 -21.80 -11.24
C ASP A 296 7.44 -20.61 -12.21
N ASP A 297 6.48 -20.44 -13.13
CA ASP A 297 6.44 -19.32 -14.07
C ASP A 297 5.63 -18.14 -13.48
N PRO A 298 6.22 -16.96 -13.26
CA PRO A 298 5.51 -15.80 -12.72
C PRO A 298 4.28 -15.37 -13.55
N THR A 299 4.25 -15.65 -14.85
CA THR A 299 3.11 -15.30 -15.73
C THR A 299 1.93 -16.25 -15.60
N LEU A 300 2.16 -17.48 -15.14
CA LEU A 300 1.12 -18.48 -14.83
C LEU A 300 0.76 -18.47 -13.34
N GLY A 301 1.73 -18.11 -12.50
CA GLY A 301 1.71 -18.12 -11.05
C GLY A 301 2.82 -19.02 -10.49
N MET A 302 3.18 -18.82 -9.22
CA MET A 302 4.25 -19.61 -8.59
C MET A 302 3.78 -20.24 -7.29
N ASP A 303 4.07 -21.52 -7.09
CA ASP A 303 3.97 -22.13 -5.76
C ASP A 303 5.15 -21.71 -4.87
N CYS A 304 5.10 -22.04 -3.58
CA CYS A 304 6.12 -21.63 -2.62
C CYS A 304 7.55 -22.02 -3.04
N SER A 305 7.73 -23.24 -3.53
CA SER A 305 9.01 -23.80 -3.93
C SER A 305 9.42 -23.41 -5.36
N GLY A 306 8.45 -23.24 -6.25
CA GLY A 306 8.63 -22.69 -7.60
C GLY A 306 9.09 -21.24 -7.55
N PHE A 307 8.56 -20.45 -6.61
CA PHE A 307 9.05 -19.11 -6.33
C PHE A 307 10.53 -19.09 -5.92
N ILE A 308 10.93 -19.94 -4.96
CA ILE A 308 12.35 -20.06 -4.55
C ILE A 308 13.23 -20.43 -5.76
N TYR A 309 12.82 -21.46 -6.50
CA TYR A 309 13.53 -21.96 -7.67
C TYR A 309 13.72 -20.85 -8.70
N TRP A 310 12.64 -20.16 -9.08
CA TRP A 310 12.65 -19.08 -10.07
C TRP A 310 13.63 -17.98 -9.69
N VAL A 311 13.49 -17.41 -8.49
CA VAL A 311 14.29 -16.24 -8.11
C VAL A 311 15.77 -16.57 -7.93
N MET A 312 16.10 -17.78 -7.46
CA MET A 312 17.50 -18.22 -7.34
C MET A 312 18.11 -18.54 -8.71
N LYS A 313 17.40 -19.30 -9.55
CA LYS A 313 17.83 -19.63 -10.92
C LYS A 313 18.08 -18.38 -11.76
N GLU A 314 17.16 -17.43 -11.73
CA GLU A 314 17.27 -16.18 -12.48
C GLU A 314 18.46 -15.32 -12.00
N GLN A 315 18.87 -15.43 -10.74
CA GLN A 315 20.11 -14.83 -10.25
C GLN A 315 21.36 -15.66 -10.61
N GLY A 316 21.23 -16.70 -11.43
CA GLY A 316 22.32 -17.56 -11.89
C GLY A 316 22.85 -18.50 -10.80
N LEU A 317 21.98 -18.96 -9.91
CA LEU A 317 22.30 -19.99 -8.90
C LEU A 317 21.85 -21.36 -9.40
N SER A 318 22.69 -22.39 -9.18
CA SER A 318 22.43 -23.75 -9.64
C SER A 318 21.51 -24.49 -8.67
N VAL A 319 20.23 -24.14 -8.68
CA VAL A 319 19.20 -24.80 -7.86
C VAL A 319 18.38 -25.78 -8.71
N LYS A 320 18.07 -26.96 -8.18
CA LYS A 320 17.13 -27.89 -8.82
C LYS A 320 15.70 -27.55 -8.40
N ARG A 321 14.74 -27.66 -9.31
CA ARG A 321 13.31 -27.58 -8.96
C ARG A 321 12.99 -28.75 -8.03
N GLY A 322 12.45 -28.44 -6.86
CA GLY A 322 11.95 -29.41 -5.89
C GLY A 322 10.82 -28.84 -5.07
N SER A 323 10.18 -29.65 -4.23
CA SER A 323 9.15 -29.26 -3.28
C SER A 323 9.72 -28.62 -2.02
N ALA A 324 8.87 -28.03 -1.19
CA ALA A 324 9.27 -27.51 0.13
C ALA A 324 9.87 -28.62 1.03
N GLU A 325 9.34 -29.85 0.95
CA GLU A 325 9.83 -31.01 1.71
C GLU A 325 11.21 -31.49 1.22
N GLU A 326 11.44 -31.44 -0.10
CA GLU A 326 12.73 -31.80 -0.69
C GLU A 326 13.81 -30.79 -0.30
N TYR A 327 13.54 -29.49 -0.42
CA TYR A 327 14.47 -28.46 0.06
C TYR A 327 14.75 -28.58 1.55
N PHE A 328 13.71 -28.83 2.35
CA PHE A 328 13.86 -29.06 3.79
C PHE A 328 14.75 -30.27 4.09
N SER A 329 14.62 -31.35 3.32
CA SER A 329 15.41 -32.58 3.52
C SER A 329 16.88 -32.37 3.17
N LEU A 330 17.16 -31.60 2.11
CA LEU A 330 18.51 -31.33 1.62
C LEU A 330 19.30 -30.35 2.50
N LEU A 331 18.63 -29.35 3.09
CA LEU A 331 19.34 -28.25 3.75
C LEU A 331 19.74 -28.55 5.20
N PRO A 332 20.95 -28.15 5.64
CA PRO A 332 21.29 -28.10 7.05
C PRO A 332 20.35 -27.16 7.82
N LYS A 333 19.94 -27.59 9.01
CA LYS A 333 18.98 -26.86 9.84
C LYS A 333 19.77 -25.90 10.73
N ILE A 334 19.30 -24.65 10.83
CA ILE A 334 20.01 -23.59 11.54
C ILE A 334 19.08 -22.87 12.51
N GLU A 335 19.66 -22.35 13.61
CA GLU A 335 18.91 -21.58 14.61
C GLU A 335 19.01 -20.06 14.41
N ASN A 336 20.11 -19.60 13.79
CA ASN A 336 20.43 -18.19 13.59
C ASN A 336 20.45 -17.88 12.08
N PRO A 337 19.28 -17.74 11.46
CA PRO A 337 19.20 -17.51 10.01
C PRO A 337 19.74 -16.13 9.63
N LYS A 338 20.40 -16.09 8.49
CA LYS A 338 20.84 -14.87 7.81
C LYS A 338 19.89 -14.55 6.66
N ALA A 339 19.88 -13.29 6.21
CA ALA A 339 19.00 -12.90 5.13
C ALA A 339 19.38 -13.65 3.85
N GLY A 340 18.41 -14.36 3.25
CA GLY A 340 18.60 -15.26 2.11
C GLY A 340 18.41 -16.74 2.47
N ASP A 341 18.54 -17.11 3.74
CA ASP A 341 18.23 -18.47 4.20
C ASP A 341 16.75 -18.80 4.01
N LEU A 342 16.42 -20.09 4.00
CA LEU A 342 15.05 -20.53 3.85
C LEU A 342 14.37 -20.71 5.20
N VAL A 343 13.08 -20.39 5.25
CA VAL A 343 12.21 -20.69 6.38
C VAL A 343 11.15 -21.70 5.96
N PHE A 344 10.98 -22.73 6.76
CA PHE A 344 10.07 -23.85 6.50
C PHE A 344 8.88 -23.83 7.44
N PHE A 345 7.74 -24.28 6.92
CA PHE A 345 6.52 -24.42 7.68
C PHE A 345 5.88 -25.79 7.43
N ARG A 346 5.22 -26.29 8.47
CA ARG A 346 4.51 -27.57 8.42
C ARG A 346 3.00 -27.40 8.53
N ASP A 347 2.28 -28.41 8.07
CA ASP A 347 0.83 -28.53 8.19
C ASP A 347 0.07 -27.28 7.69
N THR A 348 0.50 -26.74 6.55
CA THR A 348 -0.15 -25.61 5.90
C THR A 348 -1.30 -26.06 4.99
N GLY A 349 -2.40 -25.31 4.99
CA GLY A 349 -3.67 -25.73 4.39
C GLY A 349 -4.17 -27.05 4.98
N ALA A 350 -4.56 -27.98 4.12
CA ALA A 350 -5.00 -29.33 4.50
C ALA A 350 -3.87 -30.40 4.42
N ARG A 351 -2.64 -30.00 4.07
CA ARG A 351 -1.51 -30.92 3.86
C ARG A 351 -0.79 -31.18 5.19
N ARG A 352 -0.08 -32.31 5.29
CA ARG A 352 0.71 -32.71 6.46
C ARG A 352 2.21 -32.68 6.15
N GLY A 353 3.04 -32.48 7.17
CA GLY A 353 4.50 -32.42 7.02
C GLY A 353 4.97 -31.05 6.56
N VAL A 354 6.22 -30.95 6.11
CA VAL A 354 6.78 -29.68 5.60
C VAL A 354 6.15 -29.37 4.25
N THR A 355 5.37 -28.29 4.21
CA THR A 355 4.43 -28.01 3.11
C THR A 355 4.59 -26.63 2.52
N HIS A 356 5.40 -25.77 3.16
CA HIS A 356 5.64 -24.41 2.75
C HIS A 356 7.09 -23.99 2.98
N VAL A 357 7.57 -23.09 2.12
CA VAL A 357 8.90 -22.49 2.21
C VAL A 357 8.85 -21.01 1.85
N GLY A 358 9.77 -20.22 2.41
CA GLY A 358 9.97 -18.81 2.08
C GLY A 358 11.43 -18.39 2.25
N ILE A 359 11.77 -17.21 1.75
CA ILE A 359 13.10 -16.58 1.87
C ILE A 359 13.10 -15.69 3.10
N TYR A 360 13.96 -15.97 4.07
CA TYR A 360 14.13 -15.15 5.26
C TYR A 360 14.76 -13.80 4.91
N LEU A 361 14.17 -12.73 5.44
CA LEU A 361 14.56 -11.34 5.16
C LEU A 361 15.31 -10.68 6.33
N GLY A 362 15.45 -11.37 7.46
CA GLY A 362 15.89 -10.78 8.72
C GLY A 362 14.74 -10.23 9.57
N GLY A 363 15.01 -10.03 10.85
CA GLY A 363 14.06 -9.46 11.81
C GLY A 363 12.73 -10.22 11.92
N GLY A 364 12.75 -11.55 11.75
CA GLY A 364 11.54 -12.39 11.82
C GLY A 364 10.61 -12.29 10.61
N ARG A 365 11.04 -11.71 9.48
CA ARG A 365 10.23 -11.58 8.26
C ARG A 365 10.70 -12.52 7.17
N PHE A 366 9.79 -12.90 6.28
CA PHE A 366 10.12 -13.75 5.14
C PHE A 366 9.23 -13.44 3.94
N LEU A 367 9.76 -13.65 2.74
CA LEU A 367 9.08 -13.49 1.46
C LEU A 367 8.71 -14.87 0.91
N HIS A 368 7.46 -15.03 0.51
CA HIS A 368 6.90 -16.31 0.06
C HIS A 368 5.65 -16.04 -0.79
N THR A 369 5.00 -17.11 -1.26
CA THR A 369 3.75 -17.03 -2.04
C THR A 369 2.67 -17.90 -1.41
N THR A 370 1.42 -17.45 -1.43
CA THR A 370 0.21 -18.17 -0.95
C THR A 370 -0.95 -17.95 -1.93
N GLU A 371 -1.99 -18.81 -1.89
CA GLU A 371 -3.17 -18.70 -2.77
C GLU A 371 -3.75 -17.28 -2.87
N LYS A 372 -3.84 -16.58 -1.72
CA LYS A 372 -4.09 -15.14 -1.62
C LYS A 372 -3.22 -14.61 -0.48
N PRO A 373 -2.48 -13.51 -0.66
CA PRO A 373 -2.49 -12.56 -1.80
C PRO A 373 -1.45 -12.83 -2.90
N GLY A 374 -0.94 -14.07 -3.05
CA GLY A 374 0.17 -14.36 -3.96
C GLY A 374 1.53 -14.13 -3.30
N VAL A 375 2.52 -13.61 -4.02
CA VAL A 375 3.84 -13.27 -3.44
C VAL A 375 3.71 -12.10 -2.47
N HIS A 376 4.11 -12.28 -1.21
CA HIS A 376 4.08 -11.23 -0.19
C HIS A 376 5.01 -11.55 0.97
N ILE A 377 5.13 -10.60 1.90
CA ILE A 377 5.96 -10.74 3.10
C ILE A 377 5.05 -11.11 4.26
N SER A 378 5.47 -12.08 5.07
CA SER A 378 4.84 -12.37 6.36
C SER A 378 5.84 -12.25 7.50
N SER A 379 5.33 -12.37 8.73
CA SER A 379 6.13 -12.30 9.95
C SER A 379 6.00 -13.60 10.74
N LEU A 380 7.13 -14.12 11.23
CA LEU A 380 7.22 -15.32 12.06
C LEU A 380 6.67 -15.11 13.48
N SER A 381 6.47 -13.86 13.89
CA SER A 381 6.00 -13.52 15.24
C SER A 381 4.51 -13.18 15.32
N SER A 382 3.74 -13.40 14.24
CA SER A 382 2.31 -13.09 14.20
C SER A 382 1.56 -13.81 13.08
N GLY A 383 0.32 -14.24 13.36
CA GLY A 383 -0.59 -14.80 12.36
C GLY A 383 -0.32 -16.27 12.05
N TYR A 384 -0.92 -16.75 10.96
CA TYR A 384 -0.94 -18.16 10.56
C TYR A 384 0.46 -18.82 10.57
N PHE A 385 1.47 -18.12 10.05
CA PHE A 385 2.81 -18.67 9.89
C PHE A 385 3.61 -18.76 11.20
N ALA A 386 3.23 -18.02 12.25
CA ALA A 386 3.84 -18.17 13.56
C ALA A 386 3.50 -19.54 14.17
N GLU A 387 2.28 -20.04 13.96
CA GLU A 387 1.82 -21.34 14.47
C GLU A 387 2.35 -22.52 13.65
N LYS A 388 2.72 -22.28 12.39
CA LYS A 388 3.13 -23.30 11.43
C LYS A 388 4.64 -23.39 11.25
N PHE A 389 5.40 -22.51 11.91
CA PHE A 389 6.86 -22.46 11.81
C PHE A 389 7.47 -23.81 12.17
N GLU A 390 8.40 -24.27 11.33
CA GLU A 390 9.13 -25.51 11.56
C GLU A 390 10.59 -25.24 11.92
N SER A 391 11.35 -24.67 11.00
CA SER A 391 12.78 -24.41 11.17
C SER A 391 13.30 -23.48 10.07
N PHE A 392 14.57 -23.09 10.19
CA PHE A 392 15.32 -22.46 9.11
C PHE A 392 16.28 -23.47 8.47
N GLY A 393 16.59 -23.29 7.19
CA GLY A 393 17.61 -24.04 6.48
C GLY A 393 18.63 -23.12 5.80
N GLN A 394 19.91 -23.51 5.87
CA GLN A 394 21.03 -22.78 5.28
C GLN A 394 20.95 -22.84 3.76
N ALA A 395 20.59 -21.73 3.10
CA ALA A 395 20.31 -21.75 1.66
C ALA A 395 21.56 -21.99 0.78
N GLU A 396 22.76 -21.79 1.35
CA GLU A 396 24.03 -21.97 0.64
C GLU A 396 24.18 -23.36 0.01
N ASP A 397 23.72 -24.40 0.72
CA ASP A 397 23.82 -25.79 0.27
C ASP A 397 22.81 -26.19 -0.82
N LEU A 398 21.84 -25.35 -1.16
CA LEU A 398 20.97 -25.60 -2.33
C LEU A 398 21.70 -25.40 -3.66
N MET A 399 22.85 -24.72 -3.65
CA MET A 399 23.53 -24.24 -4.86
C MET A 399 24.72 -25.12 -5.27
N ASN A 400 25.04 -26.13 -4.47
CA ASN A 400 26.23 -26.98 -4.60
C ASN A 400 25.95 -28.29 -5.35
#